data_AF-A0A1M3E178-F1
#
_entry.id   AF-A0A1M3E178-F1
#
_cell.length_a   1.000
_cell.length_b   1.000
_cell.length_c   1.000
_cell.angle_alpha   90.00
_cell.angle_beta   90.00
_cell.angle_gamma   90.00
#
_symmetry.space_group_name_H-M   'P 1'
#
loop_
_entity.id
_entity.type
_entity.pdbx_description
1 polymer ?
#
loop_
_entity_poly.entity_id
_entity_poly.type
_entity_poly.pdbx_seq_one_letter_code
_entity_poly.pdbx_strand_id
1 'polypeptide(L)'
;MLNNKLMKRTLLFSALFVGGILIAQNSDAKITVTEVQKEFKYKKYSPQILENFVNQISEIEQKPTITEFIPGEIIGWNNDRSTGSTEEIFWIKNGKLNPISTVPENENFFKKINKYAPKEKEFDIYKWSTKTYEGKILKKLTDGSFLINIGLTLFEKGTNDDFNNGIGEYEVEYKTKDFKNFIPLKLREKEKNNAKWITIK
;
A
#
# COMPACT_ATOMS: atom_id res chain seq x y z
N MET A 1 -27.43 -77.18 -30.36
CA MET A 1 -26.18 -76.48 -30.01
C MET A 1 -26.35 -75.00 -30.33
N LEU A 2 -26.09 -74.14 -29.34
CA LEU A 2 -25.97 -72.68 -29.35
C LEU A 2 -27.06 -71.85 -30.07
N ASN A 3 -28.10 -71.49 -29.30
CA ASN A 3 -28.83 -70.24 -29.45
C ASN A 3 -27.94 -69.08 -28.96
N ASN A 4 -27.64 -68.09 -29.80
CA ASN A 4 -27.41 -66.70 -29.40
C ASN A 4 -27.09 -65.82 -30.60
N LYS A 5 -28.09 -65.04 -31.03
CA LYS A 5 -27.97 -63.62 -31.44
C LYS A 5 -29.28 -63.23 -32.11
N LEU A 6 -30.04 -62.34 -31.49
CA LEU A 6 -30.60 -61.19 -32.21
C LEU A 6 -31.03 -60.09 -31.23
N MET A 7 -30.49 -58.91 -31.50
CA MET A 7 -30.73 -57.60 -30.90
C MET A 7 -32.11 -57.41 -30.23
N LYS A 8 -32.11 -57.11 -28.93
CA LYS A 8 -33.18 -56.34 -28.30
C LYS A 8 -32.77 -54.87 -28.28
N ARG A 9 -33.56 -54.06 -29.00
CA ARG A 9 -33.55 -52.60 -28.94
C ARG A 9 -33.89 -52.14 -27.51
N THR A 10 -33.08 -51.26 -26.96
CA THR A 10 -33.46 -50.37 -25.86
C THR A 10 -32.94 -48.97 -26.17
N LEU A 11 -33.83 -48.14 -26.69
CA LEU A 11 -33.78 -46.69 -26.57
C LEU A 11 -34.20 -46.36 -25.15
N LEU A 12 -33.38 -45.65 -24.37
CA LEU A 12 -33.89 -44.82 -23.28
C LEU A 12 -32.90 -43.70 -22.88
N PHE A 13 -33.34 -42.48 -23.20
CA PHE A 13 -33.32 -41.24 -22.42
C PHE A 13 -32.01 -40.59 -21.95
N SER A 14 -31.78 -39.44 -22.59
CA SER A 14 -31.20 -38.19 -22.09
C SER A 14 -31.29 -37.95 -20.58
N ALA A 15 -30.17 -37.56 -19.96
CA ALA A 15 -30.17 -36.67 -18.79
C ALA A 15 -28.86 -35.88 -18.69
N LEU A 16 -29.01 -34.57 -18.93
CA LEU A 16 -28.41 -33.45 -18.20
C LEU A 16 -26.88 -33.28 -18.26
N PHE A 17 -26.51 -32.31 -19.11
CA PHE A 17 -25.42 -31.36 -18.89
C PHE A 17 -25.16 -31.12 -17.39
N VAL A 18 -24.08 -31.69 -16.86
CA VAL A 18 -23.37 -31.04 -15.76
C VAL A 18 -22.54 -29.94 -16.43
N GLY A 19 -23.21 -28.82 -16.71
CA GLY A 19 -22.52 -27.59 -17.01
C GLY A 19 -21.67 -27.26 -15.79
N GLY A 20 -20.37 -27.55 -15.89
CA GLY A 20 -19.41 -27.01 -14.95
C GLY A 20 -19.63 -25.50 -14.93
N ILE A 21 -20.04 -24.96 -13.79
CA ILE A 21 -19.90 -23.54 -13.53
C ILE A 21 -18.39 -23.34 -13.43
N LEU A 22 -17.75 -23.15 -14.58
CA LEU A 22 -16.53 -22.39 -14.63
C LEU A 22 -16.96 -20.99 -14.19
N ILE A 23 -16.76 -20.70 -12.91
CA ILE A 23 -16.74 -19.32 -12.45
C ILE A 23 -15.52 -18.73 -13.16
N ALA A 24 -15.76 -18.12 -14.32
CA ALA A 24 -14.82 -17.19 -14.89
C ALA A 24 -14.71 -16.03 -13.89
N GLN A 25 -13.70 -16.08 -13.02
CA GLN A 25 -13.25 -14.89 -12.32
C GLN A 25 -12.49 -14.00 -13.31
N ASN A 26 -13.19 -13.48 -14.32
CA ASN A 26 -12.71 -12.34 -15.06
C ASN A 26 -13.34 -11.11 -14.41
N SER A 27 -12.71 -10.57 -13.37
CA SER A 27 -13.04 -9.21 -12.94
C SER A 27 -12.43 -8.22 -13.95
N ASP A 28 -13.07 -8.08 -15.11
CA ASP A 28 -12.75 -7.04 -16.11
C ASP A 28 -13.13 -5.62 -15.64
N ALA A 29 -13.43 -5.44 -14.34
CA ALA A 29 -13.80 -4.15 -13.77
C ALA A 29 -12.57 -3.24 -13.72
N LYS A 30 -12.35 -2.45 -14.78
CA LYS A 30 -11.34 -1.39 -14.81
C LYS A 30 -11.92 -0.08 -14.30
N ILE A 31 -11.22 0.58 -13.38
CA ILE A 31 -11.55 1.96 -12.99
C ILE A 31 -11.32 2.90 -14.17
N THR A 32 -12.18 3.89 -14.32
CA THR A 32 -12.13 4.86 -15.41
C THR A 32 -11.50 6.18 -14.97
N VAL A 33 -10.98 6.95 -15.94
CA VAL A 33 -10.47 8.33 -15.73
C VAL A 33 -11.53 9.21 -15.06
N THR A 34 -12.79 9.09 -15.48
CA THR A 34 -13.91 9.88 -14.94
C THR A 34 -14.16 9.56 -13.46
N GLU A 35 -14.02 8.30 -13.05
CA GLU A 35 -14.16 7.90 -11.65
C GLU A 35 -12.99 8.44 -10.81
N VAL A 36 -11.75 8.26 -11.26
CA VAL A 36 -10.56 8.82 -10.60
C VAL A 36 -10.68 10.34 -10.43
N GLN A 37 -11.10 11.06 -11.48
CA GLN A 37 -11.22 12.52 -11.44
C GLN A 37 -12.29 13.02 -10.46
N LYS A 38 -13.31 12.21 -10.14
CA LYS A 38 -14.31 12.56 -9.12
C LYS A 38 -13.69 12.60 -7.73
N GLU A 39 -12.78 11.68 -7.43
CA GLU A 39 -12.11 11.55 -6.13
C GLU A 39 -11.09 12.69 -5.86
N PHE A 40 -10.49 13.26 -6.91
CA PHE A 40 -9.48 14.30 -6.78
C PHE A 40 -10.06 15.70 -6.52
N LYS A 41 -9.48 16.47 -5.60
CA LYS A 41 -9.82 17.88 -5.37
C LYS A 41 -9.28 18.76 -6.49
N TYR A 42 -8.07 18.51 -6.98
CA TYR A 42 -7.54 19.22 -8.14
C TYR A 42 -8.20 18.70 -9.43
N LYS A 43 -8.87 19.59 -10.18
CA LYS A 43 -9.66 19.18 -11.36
C LYS A 43 -8.95 19.35 -12.70
N LYS A 44 -7.76 19.97 -12.71
CA LYS A 44 -7.04 20.38 -13.93
C LYS A 44 -5.83 19.49 -14.24
N TYR A 45 -5.89 18.21 -13.89
CA TYR A 45 -4.88 17.24 -14.36
C TYR A 45 -4.91 17.15 -15.88
N SER A 46 -3.75 16.96 -16.52
CA SER A 46 -3.74 16.70 -17.95
C SER A 46 -4.37 15.33 -18.23
N PRO A 47 -5.04 15.16 -19.38
CA PRO A 47 -5.60 13.86 -19.77
C PRO A 47 -4.57 12.73 -19.71
N GLN A 48 -3.36 12.99 -20.22
CA GLN A 48 -2.26 12.03 -20.21
C GLN A 48 -1.84 11.57 -18.81
N ILE A 49 -1.86 12.46 -17.80
CA ILE A 49 -1.55 12.07 -16.42
C ILE A 49 -2.64 11.15 -15.86
N LEU A 50 -3.91 11.47 -16.10
CA LEU A 50 -5.03 10.65 -15.60
C LEU A 50 -5.06 9.27 -16.28
N GLU A 51 -4.84 9.23 -17.59
CA GLU A 51 -4.76 7.98 -18.36
C GLU A 51 -3.59 7.12 -17.86
N ASN A 52 -2.40 7.71 -17.72
CA ASN A 52 -1.24 6.98 -17.21
C ASN A 52 -1.48 6.45 -15.80
N PHE A 53 -2.12 7.24 -14.92
CA PHE A 53 -2.44 6.82 -13.55
C PHE A 53 -3.40 5.63 -13.52
N VAL A 54 -4.52 5.71 -14.27
CA VAL A 54 -5.47 4.60 -14.39
C VAL A 54 -4.80 3.35 -14.92
N ASN A 55 -3.88 3.49 -15.89
CA ASN A 55 -3.13 2.36 -16.46
C ASN A 55 -2.13 1.72 -15.48
N GLN A 56 -1.72 2.40 -14.41
CA GLN A 56 -0.90 1.78 -13.35
C GLN A 56 -1.73 0.90 -12.40
N ILE A 57 -3.05 1.09 -12.35
CA ILE A 57 -3.95 0.32 -11.49
C ILE A 57 -4.15 -1.05 -12.12
N SER A 58 -3.25 -1.98 -11.81
CA SER A 58 -3.36 -3.38 -12.22
C SER A 58 -4.37 -4.12 -11.35
N GLU A 59 -5.11 -5.06 -11.98
CA GLU A 59 -5.91 -6.10 -11.30
C GLU A 59 -6.81 -5.61 -10.15
N ILE A 60 -8.08 -5.44 -10.46
CA ILE A 60 -9.11 -5.01 -9.52
C ILE A 60 -9.88 -6.25 -9.05
N GLU A 61 -9.45 -6.83 -7.92
CA GLU A 61 -10.29 -7.77 -7.15
C GLU A 61 -11.40 -6.97 -6.43
N GLN A 62 -11.02 -5.83 -5.85
CA GLN A 62 -11.91 -4.87 -5.20
C GLN A 62 -11.67 -3.47 -5.76
N LYS A 63 -12.70 -2.60 -5.66
CA LYS A 63 -12.59 -1.20 -6.09
C LYS A 63 -11.42 -0.54 -5.33
N PRO A 64 -10.40 -0.02 -6.03
CA PRO A 64 -9.26 0.61 -5.37
C PRO A 64 -9.68 1.90 -4.68
N THR A 65 -9.05 2.19 -3.55
CA THR A 65 -9.10 3.49 -2.92
C THR A 65 -8.19 4.43 -3.67
N ILE A 66 -8.74 5.53 -4.18
CA ILE A 66 -7.99 6.58 -4.87
C ILE A 66 -7.74 7.73 -3.89
N THR A 67 -6.48 8.14 -3.76
CA THR A 67 -6.07 9.16 -2.80
C THR A 67 -5.34 10.29 -3.50
N GLU A 68 -5.74 11.53 -3.18
CA GLU A 68 -4.99 12.73 -3.52
C GLU A 68 -4.35 13.31 -2.25
N PHE A 69 -3.09 12.97 -2.02
CA PHE A 69 -2.34 13.39 -0.84
C PHE A 69 -2.04 14.89 -0.89
N ILE A 70 -1.56 15.38 -2.04
CA ILE A 70 -1.27 16.79 -2.29
C ILE A 70 -1.94 17.18 -3.61
N PRO A 71 -2.96 18.06 -3.60
CA PRO A 71 -3.70 18.42 -4.80
C PRO A 71 -2.82 18.89 -5.96
N GLY A 72 -2.94 18.22 -7.10
CA GLY A 72 -2.18 18.51 -8.31
C GLY A 72 -0.75 17.98 -8.34
N GLU A 73 -0.26 17.38 -7.25
CA GLU A 73 1.16 17.05 -7.09
C GLU A 73 1.42 15.60 -6.67
N ILE A 74 0.68 15.08 -5.68
CA ILE A 74 0.88 13.70 -5.20
C ILE A 74 -0.45 12.98 -5.12
N ILE A 75 -0.53 11.88 -5.86
CA ILE A 75 -1.69 10.99 -5.94
C ILE A 75 -1.24 9.56 -5.71
N GLY A 76 -2.15 8.70 -5.30
CA GLY A 76 -1.87 7.27 -5.19
C GLY A 76 -3.16 6.47 -5.21
N TRP A 77 -2.98 5.16 -5.26
CA TRP A 77 -4.07 4.22 -5.17
C TRP A 77 -3.67 3.07 -4.27
N ASN A 78 -4.66 2.49 -3.60
CA ASN A 78 -4.50 1.30 -2.78
C ASN A 78 -5.59 0.28 -3.16
N ASN A 79 -5.22 -1.00 -3.23
CA ASN A 79 -6.14 -2.09 -3.45
C ASN A 79 -5.92 -3.19 -2.41
N ASP A 80 -6.83 -3.23 -1.43
CA ASP A 80 -6.87 -4.29 -0.43
C ASP A 80 -7.45 -5.58 -1.04
N ARG A 81 -6.64 -6.63 -1.02
CA ARG A 81 -6.98 -7.98 -1.47
C ARG A 81 -7.07 -8.92 -0.28
N SER A 82 -7.69 -10.08 -0.49
CA SER A 82 -7.75 -11.13 0.54
C SER A 82 -6.36 -11.64 0.99
N THR A 83 -5.36 -11.52 0.12
CA THR A 83 -3.99 -12.02 0.33
C THR A 83 -2.96 -10.93 0.66
N GLY A 84 -3.35 -9.66 0.66
CA GLY A 84 -2.43 -8.54 0.90
C GLY A 84 -3.00 -7.22 0.40
N SER A 85 -2.21 -6.16 0.47
CA SER A 85 -2.58 -4.85 -0.07
C SER A 85 -1.51 -4.39 -1.05
N THR A 86 -1.92 -3.81 -2.17
CA THR A 86 -1.00 -3.15 -3.10
C THR A 86 -1.28 -1.66 -3.05
N GLU A 87 -0.25 -0.86 -2.82
CA GLU A 87 -0.32 0.59 -2.85
C GLU A 87 0.78 1.13 -3.77
N GLU A 88 0.45 2.17 -4.52
CA GLU A 88 1.44 2.95 -5.27
C GLU A 88 1.15 4.43 -5.13
N ILE A 89 2.20 5.19 -4.81
CA ILE A 89 2.16 6.65 -4.68
C ILE A 89 3.03 7.26 -5.78
N PHE A 90 2.50 8.29 -6.43
CA PHE A 90 3.14 8.99 -7.55
C PHE A 90 3.31 10.48 -7.25
N TRP A 91 4.50 10.99 -7.55
CA TRP A 91 4.77 12.42 -7.65
C TRP A 91 4.66 12.88 -9.10
N ILE A 92 3.72 13.79 -9.36
CA ILE A 92 3.58 14.46 -10.65
C ILE A 92 4.64 15.56 -10.74
N LYS A 93 5.67 15.32 -11.54
CA LYS A 93 6.77 16.25 -11.75
C LYS A 93 7.11 16.33 -13.22
N ASN A 94 7.24 17.57 -13.72
CA ASN A 94 7.53 17.85 -15.14
C ASN A 94 6.55 17.15 -16.10
N GLY A 95 5.26 17.13 -15.75
CA GLY A 95 4.21 16.52 -16.56
C GLY A 95 4.26 14.99 -16.62
N LYS A 96 4.97 14.33 -15.71
CA LYS A 96 5.09 12.87 -15.64
C LYS A 96 4.70 12.35 -14.26
N LEU A 97 4.10 11.16 -14.22
CA LEU A 97 3.96 10.37 -13.00
C LEU A 97 5.27 9.68 -12.70
N ASN A 98 5.78 9.88 -11.49
CA ASN A 98 6.99 9.22 -11.02
C ASN A 98 6.62 8.45 -9.74
N PRO A 99 6.75 7.12 -9.70
CA PRO A 99 6.52 6.38 -8.48
C PRO A 99 7.52 6.84 -7.40
N ILE A 100 7.05 6.93 -6.17
CA ILE A 100 7.84 7.36 -5.01
C ILE A 100 7.62 6.41 -3.85
N SER A 101 8.68 6.13 -3.09
CA SER A 101 8.56 5.50 -1.78
C SER A 101 8.43 6.58 -0.71
N THR A 102 7.49 6.40 0.20
CA THR A 102 7.36 7.24 1.39
C THR A 102 8.16 6.69 2.57
N VAL A 103 8.71 5.48 2.45
CA VAL A 103 9.45 4.80 3.53
C VAL A 103 10.93 5.21 3.49
N PRO A 104 11.51 5.67 4.61
CA PRO A 104 12.93 6.02 4.67
C PRO A 104 13.80 4.76 4.76
N GLU A 105 14.33 4.31 3.63
CA GLU A 105 15.24 3.15 3.56
C GLU A 105 16.71 3.47 3.89
N ASN A 106 17.02 4.71 4.27
CA ASN A 106 18.40 5.12 4.49
C ASN A 106 18.87 4.87 5.94
N GLU A 107 20.07 4.30 6.10
CA GLU A 107 20.65 4.04 7.42
C GLU A 107 20.78 5.32 8.29
N ASN A 108 20.98 6.47 7.66
CA ASN A 108 21.16 7.73 8.36
C ASN A 108 19.89 8.17 9.12
N PHE A 109 18.71 7.83 8.61
CA PHE A 109 17.43 8.08 9.24
C PHE A 109 17.34 7.28 10.54
N PHE A 110 17.56 5.96 10.45
CA PHE A 110 17.54 5.06 11.60
C PHE A 110 18.62 5.41 12.63
N LYS A 111 19.85 5.70 12.19
CA LYS A 111 20.93 6.19 13.07
C LYS A 111 20.56 7.46 13.84
N LYS A 112 19.75 8.36 13.25
CA LYS A 112 19.29 9.58 13.93
C LYS A 112 18.20 9.29 14.94
N ILE A 113 17.16 8.54 14.57
CA ILE A 113 16.04 8.26 15.47
C ILE A 113 16.45 7.34 16.63
N ASN A 114 17.37 6.40 16.41
CA ASN A 114 17.83 5.44 17.43
C ASN A 114 18.68 6.08 18.54
N LYS A 115 19.11 7.34 18.38
CA LYS A 115 19.68 8.11 19.49
C LYS A 115 18.65 8.47 20.57
N TYR A 116 17.36 8.38 20.23
CA TYR A 116 16.24 8.69 21.11
C TYR A 116 15.53 7.44 21.61
N ALA A 117 15.97 6.25 21.18
CA ALA A 117 15.46 5.00 21.74
C ALA A 117 15.93 4.86 23.20
N PRO A 118 15.13 4.22 24.08
CA PRO A 118 15.59 3.89 25.42
C PRO A 118 16.81 2.96 25.38
N LYS A 119 17.55 2.88 26.49
CA LYS A 119 18.76 2.05 26.60
C LYS A 119 18.46 0.58 26.23
N GLU A 120 19.39 -0.04 25.51
CA GLU A 120 19.29 -1.41 24.98
C GLU A 120 18.11 -1.64 24.03
N LYS A 121 17.55 -0.58 23.43
CA LYS A 121 16.42 -0.69 22.50
C LYS A 121 16.71 0.05 21.19
N GLU A 122 15.94 -0.29 20.16
CA GLU A 122 15.99 0.37 18.85
C GLU A 122 14.60 0.47 18.21
N PHE A 123 14.40 1.52 17.43
CA PHE A 123 13.27 1.72 16.55
C PHE A 123 13.56 1.14 15.16
N ASP A 124 12.55 0.52 14.59
CA ASP A 124 12.51 0.10 13.19
C ASP A 124 11.12 0.39 12.60
N ILE A 125 11.06 0.56 11.28
CA ILE A 125 9.80 0.63 10.53
C ILE A 125 9.40 -0.77 10.07
N TYR A 126 10.37 -1.70 9.95
CA TYR A 126 10.13 -3.04 9.43
C TYR A 126 11.25 -4.00 9.76
N LYS A 127 10.95 -4.99 10.61
CA LYS A 127 11.71 -6.24 10.60
C LYS A 127 10.92 -7.43 10.05
N TRP A 128 9.61 -7.57 10.31
CA TRP A 128 8.93 -8.87 10.06
C TRP A 128 7.45 -8.88 9.61
N SER A 129 6.97 -7.99 8.73
CA SER A 129 5.59 -8.17 8.21
C SER A 129 5.46 -8.02 6.70
N THR A 130 4.62 -8.88 6.13
CA THR A 130 4.10 -8.85 4.74
C THR A 130 3.13 -7.71 4.49
N LYS A 131 2.87 -6.84 5.48
CA LYS A 131 2.19 -5.57 5.27
C LYS A 131 3.23 -4.56 4.81
N THR A 132 2.87 -3.63 3.95
CA THR A 132 3.69 -2.45 3.60
C THR A 132 3.16 -1.27 4.42
N TYR A 133 3.99 -0.64 5.26
CA TYR A 133 3.64 0.50 6.10
C TYR A 133 4.15 1.65 5.28
N GLU A 134 3.26 2.24 4.53
CA GLU A 134 3.59 3.44 3.78
C GLU A 134 3.52 4.64 4.72
N GLY A 135 4.43 5.57 4.50
CA GLY A 135 4.41 6.86 5.17
C GLY A 135 3.20 7.66 4.70
N LYS A 136 2.35 8.06 5.64
CA LYS A 136 1.21 8.95 5.36
C LYS A 136 1.71 10.35 5.07
N ILE A 137 1.57 10.79 3.82
CA ILE A 137 1.86 12.17 3.42
C ILE A 137 0.80 13.09 4.01
N LEU A 138 1.22 14.00 4.89
CA LEU A 138 0.31 14.88 5.64
C LEU A 138 0.04 16.20 4.91
N LYS A 139 1.11 16.84 4.41
CA LYS A 139 1.04 18.14 3.71
C LYS A 139 2.38 18.51 3.07
N LYS A 140 2.34 19.47 2.15
CA LYS A 140 3.52 20.21 1.70
C LYS A 140 3.78 21.40 2.62
N LEU A 141 5.04 21.61 2.98
CA LEU A 141 5.53 22.70 3.81
C LEU A 141 5.92 23.89 2.94
N THR A 142 6.04 25.06 3.56
CA THR A 142 6.40 26.32 2.88
C THR A 142 7.80 26.31 2.26
N ASP A 143 8.71 25.48 2.79
CA ASP A 143 10.06 25.28 2.23
C ASP A 143 10.09 24.30 1.03
N GLY A 144 8.91 23.87 0.57
CA GLY A 144 8.71 22.93 -0.54
C GLY A 144 8.88 21.45 -0.18
N SER A 145 9.22 21.11 1.07
CA SER A 145 9.30 19.72 1.51
C SER A 145 7.92 19.14 1.83
N PHE A 146 7.80 17.81 1.82
CA PHE A 146 6.61 17.08 2.22
C PHE A 146 6.79 16.56 3.64
N LEU A 147 5.79 16.79 4.48
CA LEU A 147 5.70 16.24 5.83
C LEU A 147 5.01 14.88 5.76
N ILE A 148 5.66 13.86 6.32
CA ILE A 148 5.23 12.47 6.30
C ILE A 148 5.22 11.94 7.73
N ASN A 149 4.28 11.07 8.04
CA ASN A 149 4.19 10.34 9.30
C ASN A 149 4.19 8.83 9.04
N ILE A 150 4.94 8.07 9.82
CA ILE A 150 4.95 6.61 9.76
C ILE A 150 5.00 6.02 11.18
N GLY A 151 4.45 4.81 11.32
CA GLY A 151 4.60 4.02 12.53
C GLY A 151 6.03 3.50 12.68
N LEU A 152 6.45 3.33 13.93
CA LEU A 152 7.69 2.70 14.34
C LEU A 152 7.38 1.67 15.41
N THR A 153 8.04 0.51 15.36
CA THR A 153 8.02 -0.46 16.44
C THR A 153 9.34 -0.37 17.21
N LEU A 154 9.26 -0.41 18.54
CA LEU A 154 10.40 -0.47 19.44
C LEU A 154 10.74 -1.92 19.76
N PHE A 155 12.02 -2.28 19.65
CA PHE A 155 12.54 -3.63 19.91
C PHE A 155 13.66 -3.60 20.96
N GLU A 156 13.91 -4.73 21.61
CA GLU A 156 15.16 -4.95 22.34
C GLU A 156 16.32 -5.09 21.34
N LYS A 157 17.46 -4.49 21.65
CA LYS A 157 18.61 -4.46 20.75
C LYS A 157 19.25 -5.84 20.66
N GLY A 158 19.49 -6.30 19.43
CA GLY A 158 20.17 -7.58 19.19
C GLY A 158 19.32 -8.83 19.48
N THR A 159 18.02 -8.69 19.76
CA THR A 159 17.12 -9.85 19.77
C THR A 159 16.82 -10.29 18.33
N ASN A 160 16.87 -11.60 18.11
CA ASN A 160 16.46 -12.22 16.86
C ASN A 160 14.97 -11.92 16.61
N ASP A 161 14.70 -11.40 15.43
CA ASP A 161 14.04 -12.14 14.37
C ASP A 161 12.50 -12.31 14.43
N ASP A 162 11.87 -12.17 15.60
CA ASP A 162 10.53 -12.75 15.85
C ASP A 162 9.41 -11.71 16.02
N PHE A 163 8.37 -11.82 15.17
CA PHE A 163 7.19 -10.93 15.02
C PHE A 163 6.57 -10.44 16.34
N ASN A 164 6.73 -11.22 17.41
CA ASN A 164 6.13 -10.96 18.73
C ASN A 164 7.01 -10.13 19.69
N ASN A 165 8.20 -9.69 19.26
CA ASN A 165 9.16 -9.00 20.14
C ASN A 165 9.03 -7.46 20.12
N GLY A 166 8.07 -6.91 19.37
CA GLY A 166 7.74 -5.50 19.46
C GLY A 166 7.23 -5.16 20.87
N ILE A 167 7.94 -4.27 21.57
CA ILE A 167 7.66 -3.90 22.97
C ILE A 167 7.04 -2.50 23.10
N GLY A 168 6.80 -1.80 21.99
CA GLY A 168 6.13 -0.52 21.99
C GLY A 168 5.91 0.03 20.59
N GLU A 169 4.86 0.82 20.45
CA GLU A 169 4.46 1.45 19.19
C GLU A 169 4.65 2.96 19.28
N TYR A 170 5.34 3.49 18.28
CA TYR A 170 5.70 4.88 18.15
C TYR A 170 5.27 5.39 16.79
N GLU A 171 5.31 6.71 16.64
CA GLU A 171 5.24 7.34 15.33
C GLU A 171 6.30 8.40 15.21
N VAL A 172 6.80 8.58 13.99
CA VAL A 172 7.76 9.61 13.64
C VAL A 172 7.21 10.49 12.52
N GLU A 173 7.35 11.80 12.71
CA GLU A 173 7.19 12.77 11.63
C GLU A 173 8.56 13.12 11.05
N TYR A 174 8.63 13.14 9.73
CA TYR A 174 9.84 13.45 8.97
C TYR A 174 9.49 14.21 7.71
N LYS A 175 10.50 14.84 7.10
CA LYS A 175 10.32 15.57 5.85
C LYS A 175 11.29 15.14 4.77
N THR A 176 10.86 15.28 3.52
CA THR A 176 11.68 15.07 2.33
C THR A 176 11.34 16.09 1.24
N LYS A 177 12.29 16.39 0.35
CA LYS A 177 12.05 17.19 -0.87
C LYS A 177 12.05 16.32 -2.14
N ASP A 178 12.51 15.08 -2.03
CA ASP A 178 12.89 14.26 -3.18
C ASP A 178 12.49 12.79 -3.04
N PHE A 179 11.87 12.38 -1.93
CA PHE A 179 11.51 10.99 -1.61
C PHE A 179 12.72 10.05 -1.63
N LYS A 180 13.90 10.58 -1.30
CA LYS A 180 15.16 9.83 -1.18
C LYS A 180 15.88 10.18 0.12
N ASN A 181 15.95 11.48 0.39
CA ASN A 181 16.57 12.04 1.58
C ASN A 181 15.48 12.42 2.58
N PHE A 182 15.39 11.65 3.65
CA PHE A 182 14.40 11.83 4.72
C PHE A 182 15.07 12.38 5.97
N ILE A 183 14.46 13.42 6.54
CA ILE A 183 14.96 14.11 7.72
C ILE A 183 13.95 13.92 8.85
N PRO A 184 14.25 13.12 9.88
CA PRO A 184 13.36 12.96 11.03
C PRO A 184 13.25 14.29 11.79
N LEU A 185 12.04 14.62 12.24
CA LEU A 185 11.74 15.88 12.93
C LEU A 185 11.35 15.66 14.39
N LYS A 186 10.47 14.71 14.65
CA LYS A 186 9.98 14.40 15.99
C LYS A 186 9.33 13.03 16.05
N LEU A 187 9.33 12.41 17.22
CA LEU A 187 8.67 11.13 17.47
C LEU A 187 7.88 11.14 18.78
N ARG A 188 6.91 10.24 18.93
CA ARG A 188 6.19 9.99 20.19
C ARG A 188 5.65 8.58 20.25
N GLU A 189 5.31 8.13 21.46
CA GLU A 189 4.52 6.91 21.68
C GLU A 189 3.12 7.07 21.07
N LYS A 190 2.63 6.07 20.34
CA LYS A 190 1.36 6.15 19.59
C LYS A 190 0.13 5.97 20.49
N GLU A 191 0.17 4.99 21.38
CA GLU A 191 -0.99 4.55 22.18
C GLU A 191 -1.09 5.22 23.57
N LYS A 192 -0.14 6.10 23.91
CA LYS A 192 -0.11 6.74 25.22
C LYS A 192 -0.84 8.08 25.21
N ASN A 193 -1.91 8.16 26.01
CA ASN A 193 -2.64 9.40 26.23
C ASN A 193 -1.69 10.53 26.65
N ASN A 194 -1.77 11.66 25.95
CA ASN A 194 -0.91 12.84 26.16
C ASN A 194 0.58 12.61 25.90
N ALA A 195 0.96 11.61 25.09
CA ALA A 195 2.34 11.46 24.63
C ALA A 195 2.83 12.76 23.97
N LYS A 196 3.89 13.32 24.55
CA LYS A 196 4.53 14.54 24.04
C LYS A 196 5.46 14.18 22.90
N TRP A 197 5.49 15.04 21.89
CA TRP A 197 6.47 14.97 20.83
C TRP A 197 7.88 15.25 21.36
N ILE A 198 8.81 14.33 21.07
CA ILE A 198 10.23 14.50 21.29
C ILE A 198 10.82 15.05 19.99
N THR A 199 11.43 16.25 20.05
CA THR A 199 12.08 16.85 18.88
C THR A 199 13.44 16.22 18.62
N ILE A 200 13.69 15.87 17.37
CA ILE A 200 14.91 15.22 16.90
C ILE A 200 15.85 16.30 16.35
N LYS A 201 17.04 16.41 16.93
CA LYS A 201 18.15 17.29 16.54
C LYS A 201 19.21 16.52 15.76
#